data_AF-A0A948PPL3-F1
#
_entry.id   AF-A0A948PPL3-F1
#
_cell.length_a   1.000
_cell.length_b   1.000
_cell.length_c   1.000
_cell.angle_alpha   90.00
_cell.angle_beta   90.00
_cell.angle_gamma   90.00
#
_symmetry.space_group_name_H-M   'P 1'
#
loop_
_entity.id
_entity.type
_entity.pdbx_description
1 polymer ?
#
loop_
_entity_poly.entity_id
_entity_poly.type
_entity_poly.pdbx_seq_one_letter_code
_entity_poly.pdbx_strand_id
1 'polypeptide(L)'
;MKKILDIIPEQVKRLLIPVSILILSFILLRSFLIPPDFGKYGHYRASAVDEIAAKDIKYIGQEACEDCHDDVVAKKNMSYHRNVMCEVCHGPSAAHIEDPDGNKLSAPRERGYCPLCHEYIPARPTGFPQIVSESHNPMKACIACHDAHDPAPPEVPKECEACHAEIARTKAVSHHMEVSCTRCHETSEEHKVDPRNFRPSKPMTREFCGSCHAQKADASKELTRIDLATHGERYVCWQCHYPHLPESK
;
A
#
# COMPACT_ATOMS: atom_id res chain seq x y z
N MET A 1 -33.75 -36.46 -48.53
CA MET A 1 -33.14 -35.77 -47.38
C MET A 1 -34.06 -35.65 -46.14
N LYS A 2 -35.18 -36.39 -46.02
CA LYS A 2 -36.09 -36.32 -44.85
C LYS A 2 -35.81 -37.31 -43.71
N LYS A 3 -34.90 -38.27 -43.87
CA LYS A 3 -34.80 -39.44 -42.95
C LYS A 3 -33.97 -39.23 -41.68
N ILE A 4 -33.23 -38.13 -41.54
CA ILE A 4 -32.30 -37.94 -40.40
C ILE A 4 -33.00 -37.20 -39.25
N LEU A 5 -33.84 -36.22 -39.55
CA LEU A 5 -34.57 -35.44 -38.54
C LEU A 5 -35.59 -36.27 -37.76
N ASP A 6 -36.14 -37.32 -38.36
CA ASP A 6 -37.13 -38.19 -37.71
C ASP A 6 -36.52 -39.19 -36.72
N ILE A 7 -35.19 -39.38 -36.76
CA ILE A 7 -34.44 -40.29 -35.86
C ILE A 7 -34.01 -39.58 -34.58
N ILE A 8 -33.98 -38.24 -34.59
CA ILE A 8 -33.46 -37.42 -33.49
C ILE A 8 -34.55 -37.24 -32.41
N PRO A 9 -34.26 -37.48 -31.11
CA PRO A 9 -35.22 -37.25 -30.03
C PRO A 9 -35.73 -35.80 -29.98
N GLU A 10 -37.00 -35.60 -29.63
CA GLU A 10 -37.61 -34.27 -29.62
C GLU A 10 -36.93 -33.29 -28.64
N GLN A 11 -36.38 -33.82 -27.54
CA GLN A 11 -35.58 -33.05 -26.59
C GLN A 11 -34.36 -32.42 -27.26
N VAL A 12 -33.72 -33.15 -28.18
CA VAL A 12 -32.55 -32.66 -28.94
C VAL A 12 -32.97 -31.60 -29.94
N LYS A 13 -34.09 -31.78 -30.66
CA LYS A 13 -34.61 -30.76 -31.59
C LYS A 13 -34.96 -29.45 -30.88
N ARG A 14 -35.62 -29.54 -29.72
CA ARG A 14 -35.95 -28.39 -28.88
C ARG A 14 -34.71 -27.67 -28.35
N LEU A 15 -33.66 -28.40 -28.00
CA LEU A 15 -32.41 -27.82 -27.51
C LEU A 15 -31.56 -27.21 -28.64
N LEU A 16 -31.63 -27.77 -29.86
CA LEU A 16 -30.89 -27.25 -31.01
C LEU A 16 -31.30 -25.82 -31.38
N ILE A 17 -32.55 -25.42 -31.16
CA ILE A 17 -33.04 -24.06 -31.47
C ILE A 17 -32.32 -22.98 -30.64
N PRO A 18 -32.40 -22.96 -29.29
CA PRO A 18 -31.73 -21.95 -28.49
C PRO A 18 -30.20 -22.03 -28.61
N VAL A 19 -29.62 -23.23 -28.76
CA VAL A 19 -28.18 -23.40 -28.98
C VAL A 19 -27.75 -22.77 -30.31
N SER A 20 -28.51 -22.98 -31.38
CA SER A 20 -28.21 -22.37 -32.68
C SER A 20 -28.34 -20.85 -32.62
N ILE A 21 -29.37 -20.33 -31.94
CA ILE A 21 -29.52 -18.88 -31.73
C ILE A 21 -28.31 -18.32 -30.97
N LEU A 22 -27.85 -18.99 -29.92
CA LEU A 22 -26.69 -18.57 -29.13
C LEU A 22 -25.39 -18.61 -29.95
N ILE A 23 -25.19 -19.66 -30.76
CA ILE A 23 -24.01 -19.75 -31.64
C ILE A 23 -24.04 -18.64 -32.70
N LEU A 24 -25.18 -18.43 -33.35
CA LEU A 24 -25.34 -17.40 -34.37
C LEU A 24 -25.16 -16.00 -33.79
N SER A 25 -25.73 -15.73 -32.61
CA SER A 25 -25.55 -14.46 -31.92
C SER A 25 -24.08 -14.25 -31.53
N PHE A 26 -23.40 -15.28 -31.03
CA PHE A 26 -21.98 -15.21 -30.71
C PHE A 26 -21.13 -14.90 -31.95
N ILE A 27 -21.36 -15.58 -33.07
CA ILE A 27 -20.62 -15.34 -34.32
C ILE A 27 -20.83 -13.90 -34.80
N LEU A 28 -22.06 -13.40 -34.77
CA LEU A 28 -22.41 -12.05 -35.21
C LEU A 28 -21.82 -10.98 -34.28
N LEU A 29 -21.90 -11.18 -32.96
CA LEU A 29 -21.27 -10.28 -31.99
C LEU A 29 -19.74 -10.28 -32.17
N ARG A 30 -19.14 -11.45 -32.37
CA ARG A 30 -17.70 -11.57 -32.60
C ARG A 30 -17.27 -10.85 -33.87
N SER A 31 -18.02 -10.97 -34.97
CA SER A 31 -17.66 -10.30 -36.23
C SER A 31 -17.79 -8.78 -36.15
N PHE A 32 -18.64 -8.25 -35.26
CA PHE A 32 -18.77 -6.81 -35.04
C PHE A 32 -17.77 -6.26 -34.00
N LEU A 33 -17.49 -7.02 -32.94
CA LEU A 33 -16.66 -6.55 -31.81
C LEU A 33 -15.17 -6.81 -31.99
N ILE A 34 -14.76 -7.75 -32.85
CA ILE A 34 -13.34 -8.03 -33.10
C ILE A 34 -12.86 -7.24 -34.32
N PRO A 35 -11.93 -6.28 -34.14
CA PRO A 35 -11.33 -5.52 -35.24
C PRO A 35 -10.63 -6.45 -36.27
N PRO A 36 -10.62 -6.09 -37.57
CA PRO A 36 -9.99 -6.91 -38.61
C PRO A 36 -8.50 -7.20 -38.39
N ASP A 37 -7.82 -6.31 -37.67
CA ASP A 37 -6.39 -6.35 -37.38
C ASP A 37 -6.08 -6.84 -35.95
N PHE A 38 -7.09 -7.29 -35.20
CA PHE A 38 -6.88 -7.94 -33.91
C PHE A 38 -6.07 -9.23 -34.07
N GLY A 39 -5.06 -9.43 -33.24
CA GLY A 39 -4.26 -10.66 -33.29
C GLY A 39 -3.03 -10.58 -34.20
N LYS A 40 -2.88 -9.54 -35.03
CA LYS A 40 -1.79 -9.46 -36.03
C LYS A 40 -0.38 -9.53 -35.41
N TYR A 41 -0.20 -8.88 -34.25
CA TYR A 41 1.09 -8.80 -33.55
C TYR A 41 1.04 -9.29 -32.09
N GLY A 42 -0.08 -9.89 -31.68
CA GLY A 42 -0.37 -10.30 -30.30
C GLY A 42 -1.85 -10.13 -29.95
N HIS A 43 -2.23 -10.39 -28.69
CA HIS A 43 -3.63 -10.35 -28.25
C HIS A 43 -4.17 -8.92 -28.05
N TYR A 44 -4.05 -8.09 -29.08
CA TYR A 44 -4.50 -6.69 -29.12
C TYR A 44 -4.77 -6.26 -30.57
N ARG A 45 -5.36 -5.07 -30.73
CA ARG A 45 -5.63 -4.44 -32.03
C ARG A 45 -4.37 -3.76 -32.56
N ALA A 46 -3.87 -4.16 -33.73
CA ALA A 46 -2.60 -3.65 -34.25
C ALA A 46 -2.58 -2.13 -34.46
N SER A 47 -3.64 -1.57 -35.02
CA SER A 47 -3.85 -0.13 -35.26
C SER A 47 -3.89 0.70 -33.97
N ALA A 48 -4.12 0.09 -32.80
CA ALA A 48 -4.05 0.80 -31.53
C ALA A 48 -2.65 1.35 -31.26
N VAL A 49 -1.58 0.70 -31.76
CA VAL A 49 -0.21 1.17 -31.57
C VAL A 49 -0.02 2.52 -32.27
N ASP A 50 -0.40 2.61 -33.54
CA ASP A 50 -0.29 3.83 -34.34
C ASP A 50 -1.18 4.95 -33.78
N GLU A 51 -2.39 4.61 -33.32
CA GLU A 51 -3.30 5.58 -32.71
C GLU A 51 -2.77 6.15 -31.38
N ILE A 52 -2.16 5.32 -30.54
CA ILE A 52 -1.54 5.79 -29.30
C ILE A 52 -0.29 6.61 -29.61
N ALA A 53 0.53 6.20 -30.58
CA ALA A 53 1.72 6.93 -31.00
C ALA A 53 1.38 8.31 -31.63
N ALA A 54 0.21 8.44 -32.25
CA ALA A 54 -0.26 9.69 -32.83
C ALA A 54 -0.85 10.68 -31.81
N LYS A 55 -0.99 10.30 -30.53
CA LYS A 55 -1.45 11.23 -29.49
C LYS A 55 -0.35 12.25 -29.16
N ASP A 56 -0.76 13.47 -28.88
CA ASP A 56 0.13 14.49 -28.34
C ASP A 56 0.83 14.00 -27.07
N ILE A 57 2.15 14.15 -27.04
CA ILE A 57 2.95 13.86 -25.85
C ILE A 57 2.64 14.93 -24.80
N LYS A 58 2.15 14.50 -23.63
CA LYS A 58 1.95 15.37 -22.46
C LYS A 58 2.98 15.12 -21.36
N TYR A 59 3.50 13.90 -21.30
CA TYR A 59 4.51 13.45 -20.35
C TYR A 59 5.81 13.19 -21.10
N ILE A 60 6.87 13.92 -20.77
CA ILE A 60 8.13 13.88 -21.52
C ILE A 60 9.16 12.92 -20.88
N GLY A 61 8.95 12.54 -19.61
CA GLY A 61 9.89 11.74 -18.83
C GLY A 61 10.96 12.56 -18.11
N GLN A 62 11.60 11.94 -17.11
CA GLN A 62 12.57 12.61 -16.23
C GLN A 62 13.84 13.05 -16.95
N GLU A 63 14.27 12.35 -18.01
CA GLU A 63 15.53 12.62 -18.71
C GLU A 63 15.57 14.05 -19.27
N ALA A 64 14.46 14.56 -19.82
CA ALA A 64 14.38 15.94 -20.31
C ALA A 64 14.45 17.00 -19.20
N CYS A 65 14.26 16.62 -17.93
CA CYS A 65 14.36 17.55 -16.81
C CYS A 65 15.82 17.85 -16.45
N GLU A 66 16.74 16.91 -16.69
CA GLU A 66 18.15 17.02 -16.28
C GLU A 66 18.89 18.12 -17.04
N ASP A 67 18.49 18.39 -18.29
CA ASP A 67 19.09 19.43 -19.14
C ASP A 67 19.01 20.85 -18.52
N CYS A 68 18.00 21.11 -17.68
CA CYS A 68 17.75 22.42 -17.05
C CYS A 68 17.75 22.40 -15.52
N HIS A 69 17.56 21.24 -14.87
CA HIS A 69 17.45 21.07 -13.42
C HIS A 69 18.42 20.01 -12.89
N ASP A 70 19.67 20.04 -13.37
CA ASP A 70 20.73 19.07 -13.09
C ASP A 70 21.00 18.91 -11.58
N ASP A 71 21.04 20.01 -10.83
CA ASP A 71 21.25 20.03 -9.37
C ASP A 71 20.14 19.28 -8.61
N VAL A 72 18.87 19.54 -8.97
CA VAL A 72 17.70 18.89 -8.38
C VAL A 72 17.66 17.41 -8.77
N VAL A 73 17.95 17.09 -10.03
CA VAL A 73 18.00 15.70 -10.51
C VAL A 73 19.11 14.93 -9.81
N ALA A 74 20.31 15.50 -9.68
CA ALA A 74 21.43 14.89 -8.97
C ALA A 74 21.07 14.62 -7.50
N LYS A 75 20.50 15.61 -6.80
CA LYS A 75 20.03 15.45 -5.42
C LYS A 75 19.01 14.31 -5.30
N LYS A 76 17.98 14.33 -6.14
CA LYS A 76 16.92 13.31 -6.16
C LYS A 76 17.46 11.92 -6.45
N ASN A 77 18.39 11.78 -7.40
CA ASN A 77 18.98 10.50 -7.78
C ASN A 77 19.78 9.84 -6.65
N MET A 78 20.34 10.64 -5.74
CA MET A 78 21.00 10.14 -4.53
C MET A 78 20.04 9.84 -3.37
N SER A 79 18.77 10.22 -3.48
CA SER A 79 17.78 10.11 -2.41
C SER A 79 16.91 8.84 -2.48
N TYR A 80 15.98 8.70 -1.52
CA TYR A 80 14.97 7.63 -1.52
C TYR A 80 13.89 7.79 -2.61
N HIS A 81 13.69 8.99 -3.17
CA HIS A 81 12.75 9.23 -4.27
C HIS A 81 13.39 9.11 -5.67
N ARG A 82 14.62 8.60 -5.78
CA ARG A 82 15.32 8.44 -7.07
C ARG A 82 14.48 7.79 -8.18
N ASN A 83 13.64 6.81 -7.82
CA ASN A 83 12.80 6.06 -8.77
C ASN A 83 11.39 6.65 -9.00
N VAL A 84 11.03 7.75 -8.33
CA VAL A 84 9.74 8.44 -8.54
C VAL A 84 9.96 9.47 -9.64
N MET A 85 9.24 9.42 -10.76
CA MET A 85 9.46 10.40 -11.85
C MET A 85 9.00 11.81 -11.43
N CYS A 86 9.64 12.86 -11.96
CA CYS A 86 9.30 14.27 -11.65
C CYS A 86 7.80 14.55 -11.87
N GLU A 87 7.28 14.04 -12.98
CA GLU A 87 5.90 14.22 -13.43
C GLU A 87 4.87 13.49 -12.56
N VAL A 88 5.30 12.57 -11.68
CA VAL A 88 4.40 11.98 -10.66
C VAL A 88 3.89 13.10 -9.76
N CYS A 89 4.77 13.96 -9.26
CA CYS A 89 4.38 15.06 -8.38
C CYS A 89 4.01 16.33 -9.17
N HIS A 90 4.79 16.67 -10.19
CA HIS A 90 4.70 17.94 -10.90
C HIS A 90 3.67 17.95 -12.05
N GLY A 91 3.15 16.78 -12.43
CA GLY A 91 2.22 16.63 -13.54
C GLY A 91 2.89 16.64 -14.92
N PRO A 92 2.10 16.69 -15.99
CA PRO A 92 2.58 16.63 -17.37
C PRO A 92 3.45 17.84 -17.71
N SER A 93 4.66 17.61 -18.22
CA SER A 93 5.66 18.66 -18.41
C SER A 93 5.96 19.05 -19.86
N ALA A 94 5.29 18.46 -20.85
CA ALA A 94 5.55 18.77 -22.26
C ALA A 94 5.46 20.29 -22.58
N ALA A 95 4.40 20.97 -22.09
CA ALA A 95 4.25 22.41 -22.29
C ALA A 95 5.30 23.25 -21.55
N HIS A 96 5.82 22.74 -20.43
CA HIS A 96 6.90 23.39 -19.68
C HIS A 96 8.22 23.35 -20.45
N ILE A 97 8.50 22.26 -21.18
CA ILE A 97 9.71 22.17 -22.01
C ILE A 97 9.64 23.15 -23.19
N GLU A 98 8.46 23.33 -23.80
CA GLU A 98 8.26 24.26 -24.93
C GLU A 98 8.34 25.74 -24.52
N ASP A 99 7.81 26.09 -23.35
CA ASP A 99 7.84 27.44 -22.79
C ASP A 99 8.02 27.38 -21.25
N PRO A 100 9.28 27.31 -20.77
CA PRO A 100 9.58 27.14 -19.35
C PRO A 100 9.08 28.28 -18.46
N ASP A 101 9.08 29.50 -18.99
CA ASP A 101 8.68 30.69 -18.24
C ASP A 101 7.16 30.86 -18.16
N GLY A 102 6.45 30.54 -19.24
CA GLY A 102 5.00 30.63 -19.33
C GLY A 102 4.25 29.44 -18.73
N ASN A 103 4.85 28.23 -18.73
CA ASN A 103 4.19 27.01 -18.27
C ASN A 103 4.90 26.40 -17.06
N LYS A 104 4.85 27.08 -15.92
CA LYS A 104 5.45 26.56 -14.68
C LYS A 104 4.69 25.38 -14.12
N LEU A 105 5.42 24.34 -13.72
CA LEU A 105 4.86 23.18 -13.05
C LEU A 105 4.57 23.47 -11.57
N SER A 106 3.44 22.97 -11.09
CA SER A 106 3.07 23.03 -9.68
C SER A 106 3.50 21.75 -8.95
N ALA A 107 4.18 21.88 -7.82
CA ALA A 107 4.39 20.76 -6.90
C ALA A 107 3.21 20.64 -5.92
N PRO A 108 2.85 19.44 -5.45
CA PRO A 108 1.86 19.28 -4.39
C PRO A 108 2.37 19.95 -3.11
N ARG A 109 1.68 21.01 -2.67
CA ARG A 109 2.03 21.74 -1.44
C ARG A 109 1.16 21.36 -0.24
N GLU A 110 0.04 20.71 -0.52
CA GLU A 110 -0.90 20.26 0.49
C GLU A 110 -0.53 18.88 1.04
N ARG A 111 -1.14 18.53 2.18
CA ARG A 111 -0.85 17.29 2.92
C ARG A 111 -1.38 16.03 2.24
N GLY A 112 -2.38 16.14 1.35
CA GLY A 112 -3.11 14.99 0.82
C GLY A 112 -2.36 14.14 -0.21
N TYR A 113 -1.30 14.67 -0.82
CA TYR A 113 -0.64 13.99 -1.95
C TYR A 113 0.35 12.90 -1.51
N CYS A 114 1.21 13.18 -0.53
CA CYS A 114 2.20 12.22 -0.05
C CYS A 114 1.58 10.94 0.53
N PRO A 115 0.47 11.00 1.31
CA PRO A 115 -0.23 9.83 1.83
C PRO A 115 -0.73 8.84 0.76
N LEU A 116 -0.92 9.27 -0.50
CA LEU A 116 -1.26 8.32 -1.59
C LEU A 116 -0.24 7.18 -1.70
N CYS A 117 1.01 7.46 -1.34
CA CYS A 117 2.07 6.46 -1.24
C CYS A 117 2.42 6.11 0.20
N HIS A 118 2.48 7.11 1.09
CA HIS A 118 3.04 6.99 2.44
C HIS A 118 2.00 6.76 3.55
N GLU A 119 0.71 6.65 3.23
CA GLU A 119 -0.27 6.23 4.23
C GLU A 119 0.00 4.80 4.67
N TYR A 120 -0.33 4.50 5.93
CA TYR A 120 -0.19 3.16 6.45
C TYR A 120 -1.17 2.19 5.78
N ILE A 121 -0.62 1.20 5.09
CA ILE A 121 -1.35 0.12 4.44
C ILE A 121 -0.68 -1.21 4.85
N PRO A 122 -1.36 -2.11 5.58
CA PRO A 122 -0.77 -3.37 6.07
C PRO A 122 -0.17 -4.26 4.98
N ALA A 123 -0.61 -4.14 3.73
CA ALA A 123 -0.08 -4.90 2.60
C ALA A 123 1.26 -4.37 2.05
N ARG A 124 1.74 -3.21 2.52
CA ARG A 124 3.01 -2.64 2.06
C ARG A 124 4.19 -3.36 2.72
N PRO A 125 5.34 -3.50 2.01
CA PRO A 125 6.52 -4.13 2.56
C PRO A 125 6.99 -3.51 3.87
N THR A 126 7.44 -4.36 4.79
CA THR A 126 8.13 -3.92 6.01
C THR A 126 9.37 -3.09 5.64
N GLY A 127 9.55 -1.95 6.31
CA GLY A 127 10.64 -1.01 6.03
C GLY A 127 10.32 0.08 5.00
N PHE A 128 9.21 -0.01 4.27
CA PHE A 128 8.73 1.11 3.46
C PHE A 128 8.26 2.26 4.38
N PRO A 129 8.73 3.52 4.18
CA PRO A 129 8.32 4.65 5.01
C PRO A 129 6.83 4.88 4.89
N GLN A 130 6.11 4.68 5.99
CA GLN A 130 4.68 4.94 6.09
C GLN A 130 4.42 5.75 7.35
N ILE A 131 3.30 6.47 7.36
CA ILE A 131 2.79 7.25 8.48
C ILE A 131 1.31 6.93 8.67
N VAL A 132 0.76 7.25 9.84
CA VAL A 132 -0.68 7.40 10.02
C VAL A 132 -0.97 8.90 9.94
N SER A 133 -1.67 9.32 8.89
CA SER A 133 -1.82 10.76 8.63
C SER A 133 -2.57 11.49 9.75
N GLU A 134 -3.44 10.84 10.50
CA GLU A 134 -4.20 11.46 11.59
C GLU A 134 -3.30 11.81 12.79
N SER A 135 -2.21 11.07 13.02
CA SER A 135 -1.33 11.24 14.18
C SER A 135 0.01 11.89 13.85
N HIS A 136 0.51 11.78 12.62
CA HIS A 136 1.81 12.31 12.24
C HIS A 136 1.75 13.80 11.88
N ASN A 137 1.83 14.69 12.88
CA ASN A 137 1.79 16.15 12.69
C ASN A 137 0.53 16.60 11.91
N PRO A 138 -0.67 16.41 12.47
CA PRO A 138 -1.92 16.76 11.80
C PRO A 138 -1.93 18.25 11.42
N MET A 139 -2.64 18.56 10.33
CA MET A 139 -2.80 19.90 9.76
C MET A 139 -1.53 20.57 9.20
N LYS A 140 -0.34 19.99 9.34
CA LYS A 140 0.90 20.51 8.74
C LYS A 140 1.20 19.82 7.41
N ALA A 141 1.55 20.59 6.38
CA ALA A 141 2.01 20.04 5.11
C ALA A 141 3.32 19.28 5.32
N CYS A 142 3.47 18.14 4.64
CA CYS A 142 4.64 17.26 4.76
C CYS A 142 5.94 18.01 4.43
N ILE A 143 5.87 18.87 3.42
CA ILE A 143 7.01 19.67 2.92
C ILE A 143 7.50 20.73 3.90
N ALA A 144 6.78 21.00 4.99
CA ALA A 144 7.25 21.91 6.04
C ALA A 144 8.41 21.31 6.84
N CYS A 145 8.55 19.98 6.83
CA CYS A 145 9.59 19.25 7.54
C CYS A 145 10.44 18.36 6.61
N HIS A 146 9.91 17.93 5.47
CA HIS A 146 10.58 17.01 4.54
C HIS A 146 10.86 17.66 3.19
N ASP A 147 12.03 17.39 2.62
CA ASP A 147 12.32 17.72 1.22
C ASP A 147 11.86 16.56 0.32
N ALA A 148 10.96 16.81 -0.63
CA ALA A 148 10.49 15.75 -1.53
C ALA A 148 11.58 15.27 -2.51
N HIS A 149 12.61 16.08 -2.77
CA HIS A 149 13.77 15.70 -3.58
C HIS A 149 14.87 15.04 -2.75
N ASP A 150 14.76 15.06 -1.42
CA ASP A 150 15.61 14.29 -0.52
C ASP A 150 14.85 13.95 0.76
N PRO A 151 13.92 12.97 0.70
CA PRO A 151 12.97 12.70 1.78
C PRO A 151 13.61 11.87 2.89
N ALA A 152 14.84 12.21 3.28
CA ALA A 152 15.45 11.64 4.47
C ALA A 152 14.60 12.03 5.70
N PRO A 153 14.20 11.06 6.54
CA PRO A 153 13.51 11.39 7.77
C PRO A 153 14.45 12.16 8.70
N PRO A 154 13.97 13.20 9.42
CA PRO A 154 14.78 13.97 10.37
C PRO A 154 15.43 13.09 11.44
N GLU A 155 14.71 12.05 11.86
CA GLU A 155 15.21 11.01 12.73
C GLU A 155 15.15 9.67 11.99
N VAL A 156 16.31 9.02 11.85
CA VAL A 156 16.38 7.66 11.30
C VAL A 156 15.81 6.70 12.35
N PRO A 157 14.86 5.83 11.99
CA PRO A 157 14.35 4.81 12.90
C PRO A 157 15.50 3.96 13.47
N LYS A 158 15.49 3.74 14.79
CA LYS A 158 16.54 2.99 15.50
C LYS A 158 15.97 1.73 16.15
N GLU A 159 16.87 0.82 16.54
CA GLU A 159 16.53 -0.39 17.29
C GLU A 159 15.40 -1.21 16.61
N CYS A 160 14.35 -1.56 17.37
CA CYS A 160 13.25 -2.37 16.90
C CYS A 160 12.49 -1.72 15.73
N GLU A 161 12.34 -0.40 15.73
CA GLU A 161 11.50 0.32 14.77
C GLU A 161 12.14 0.37 13.37
N ALA A 162 13.46 0.22 13.29
CA ALA A 162 14.18 0.12 12.01
C ALA A 162 13.69 -1.05 11.15
N CYS A 163 13.37 -2.18 11.79
CA CYS A 163 12.85 -3.37 11.12
C CYS A 163 11.35 -3.58 11.36
N HIS A 164 10.78 -3.12 12.47
CA HIS A 164 9.40 -3.32 12.87
C HIS A 164 8.58 -2.03 12.85
N ALA A 165 8.82 -1.17 11.85
CA ALA A 165 8.18 0.14 11.72
C ALA A 165 6.63 0.04 11.72
N GLU A 166 6.06 -1.03 11.19
CA GLU A 166 4.63 -1.32 11.25
C GLU A 166 4.11 -1.45 12.69
N ILE A 167 4.75 -2.30 13.49
CA ILE A 167 4.38 -2.51 14.89
C ILE A 167 4.56 -1.22 15.68
N ALA A 168 5.66 -0.50 15.44
CA ALA A 168 5.95 0.77 16.10
C ALA A 168 4.85 1.82 15.84
N ARG A 169 4.45 2.01 14.58
CA ARG A 169 3.38 2.94 14.20
C ARG A 169 2.02 2.55 14.74
N THR A 170 1.72 1.25 14.73
CA THR A 170 0.45 0.75 15.27
C THR A 170 0.38 1.02 16.78
N LYS A 171 1.47 0.73 17.50
CA LYS A 171 1.60 1.01 18.93
C LYS A 171 1.59 2.50 19.25
N ALA A 172 2.11 3.36 18.37
CA ALA A 172 2.16 4.80 18.59
C ALA A 172 0.78 5.45 18.72
N VAL A 173 -0.28 4.79 18.24
CA VAL A 173 -1.67 5.24 18.42
C VAL A 173 -2.44 4.39 19.45
N SER A 174 -1.78 3.46 20.13
CA SER A 174 -2.40 2.58 21.12
C SER A 174 -2.25 3.09 22.55
N HIS A 175 -3.02 2.50 23.47
CA HIS A 175 -2.93 2.75 24.92
C HIS A 175 -1.56 2.37 25.53
N HIS A 176 -0.69 1.67 24.78
CA HIS A 176 0.66 1.30 25.20
C HIS A 176 1.75 2.14 24.51
N MET A 177 1.40 3.27 23.88
CA MET A 177 2.35 4.07 23.10
C MET A 177 3.63 4.42 23.87
N GLU A 178 3.55 4.70 25.17
CA GLU A 178 4.70 5.08 26.00
C GLU A 178 5.51 3.89 26.56
N VAL A 179 5.01 2.67 26.45
CA VAL A 179 5.71 1.48 27.00
C VAL A 179 6.82 1.05 26.03
N SER A 180 8.06 0.84 26.47
CA SER A 180 9.12 0.37 25.55
C SER A 180 8.84 -1.04 25.00
N CYS A 181 9.31 -1.35 23.79
CA CYS A 181 9.18 -2.70 23.20
C CYS A 181 9.79 -3.77 24.12
N THR A 182 10.94 -3.45 24.72
CA THR A 182 11.72 -4.33 25.59
C THR A 182 11.07 -4.59 26.95
N ARG A 183 10.03 -3.83 27.31
CA ARG A 183 9.27 -4.12 28.52
C ARG A 183 8.53 -5.45 28.42
N CYS A 184 8.00 -5.76 27.24
CA CYS A 184 7.21 -6.97 26.99
C CYS A 184 8.00 -8.05 26.23
N HIS A 185 8.95 -7.64 25.39
CA HIS A 185 9.70 -8.54 24.52
C HIS A 185 11.17 -8.59 24.95
N GLU A 186 11.68 -9.77 25.25
CA GLU A 186 13.12 -9.98 25.40
C GLU A 186 13.67 -10.53 24.09
N THR A 187 14.83 -10.01 23.65
CA THR A 187 15.47 -10.45 22.41
C THR A 187 16.97 -10.52 22.62
N SER A 188 17.60 -11.48 21.96
CA SER A 188 19.06 -11.54 21.88
C SER A 188 19.57 -10.68 20.71
N GLU A 189 20.86 -10.36 20.70
CA GLU A 189 21.47 -9.54 19.63
C GLU A 189 21.48 -10.26 18.27
N GLU A 190 21.49 -11.59 18.27
CA GLU A 190 21.44 -12.42 17.07
C GLU A 190 20.15 -12.20 16.26
N HIS A 191 19.05 -11.76 16.91
CA HIS A 191 17.82 -11.38 16.21
C HIS A 191 18.05 -10.29 15.15
N LYS A 192 19.00 -9.38 15.37
CA LYS A 192 19.29 -8.28 14.42
C LYS A 192 19.92 -8.79 13.12
N VAL A 193 20.54 -9.98 13.15
CA VAL A 193 21.24 -10.57 12.00
C VAL A 193 20.46 -11.75 11.41
N ASP A 194 19.80 -12.55 12.26
CA ASP A 194 19.02 -13.72 11.87
C ASP A 194 17.66 -13.76 12.59
N PRO A 195 16.73 -12.85 12.22
CA PRO A 195 15.46 -12.67 12.94
C PRO A 195 14.50 -13.87 12.81
N ARG A 196 14.75 -14.79 11.88
CA ARG A 196 13.88 -15.95 11.63
C ARG A 196 14.14 -17.05 12.64
N ASN A 197 15.41 -17.27 12.99
CA ASN A 197 15.84 -18.29 13.94
C ASN A 197 15.85 -17.77 15.38
N PHE A 198 16.17 -16.50 15.59
CA PHE A 198 16.17 -15.86 16.91
C PHE A 198 14.96 -14.94 17.00
N ARG A 199 13.85 -15.41 17.56
CA ARG A 199 12.61 -14.62 17.70
C ARG A 199 12.52 -13.99 19.09
N PRO A 200 12.00 -12.75 19.21
CA PRO A 200 11.74 -12.14 20.50
C PRO A 200 10.74 -12.96 21.33
N SER A 201 10.94 -13.00 22.64
CA SER A 201 9.99 -13.57 23.59
C SER A 201 8.74 -12.69 23.70
N LYS A 202 7.68 -13.21 24.33
CA LYS A 202 6.50 -12.45 24.71
C LYS A 202 6.00 -12.92 26.08
N PRO A 203 5.22 -12.12 26.82
CA PRO A 203 4.73 -12.52 28.14
C PRO A 203 3.88 -13.79 28.05
N MET A 204 4.24 -14.79 28.85
CA MET A 204 3.56 -16.09 28.88
C MET A 204 2.69 -16.27 30.13
N THR A 205 2.57 -15.24 30.97
CA THR A 205 1.83 -15.27 32.22
C THR A 205 0.91 -14.06 32.34
N ARG A 206 -0.18 -14.21 33.10
CA ARG A 206 -1.21 -13.14 33.27
C ARG A 206 -0.74 -12.10 34.27
N GLU A 207 0.15 -12.48 35.18
CA GLU A 207 0.77 -11.64 36.21
C GLU A 207 1.58 -10.50 35.59
N PHE A 208 2.20 -10.72 34.43
CA PHE A 208 2.95 -9.67 33.74
C PHE A 208 2.05 -8.49 33.37
N CYS A 209 0.94 -8.73 32.67
CA CYS A 209 -0.05 -7.68 32.35
C CYS A 209 -0.72 -7.16 33.63
N GLY A 210 -0.94 -8.08 34.58
CA GLY A 210 -1.45 -7.80 35.92
C GLY A 210 -0.60 -6.80 36.72
N SER A 211 0.70 -6.68 36.44
CA SER A 211 1.58 -5.72 37.12
C SER A 211 1.15 -4.27 36.94
N CYS A 212 0.39 -3.96 35.88
CA CYS A 212 -0.23 -2.65 35.65
C CYS A 212 -1.77 -2.70 35.72
N HIS A 213 -2.39 -3.79 35.27
CA HIS A 213 -3.85 -3.86 35.07
C HIS A 213 -4.62 -4.57 36.18
N ALA A 214 -3.97 -5.21 37.16
CA ALA A 214 -4.70 -5.82 38.28
C ALA A 214 -5.35 -4.74 39.16
N GLN A 215 -6.47 -5.08 39.82
CA GLN A 215 -7.16 -4.16 40.75
C GLN A 215 -6.25 -3.55 41.81
N LYS A 216 -5.24 -4.29 42.27
CA LYS A 216 -4.29 -3.88 43.31
C LYS A 216 -2.90 -3.50 42.78
N ALA A 217 -2.74 -3.37 41.45
CA ALA A 217 -1.45 -3.03 40.87
C ALA A 217 -1.05 -1.58 41.16
N ASP A 218 0.23 -1.40 41.50
CA ASP A 218 0.86 -0.10 41.74
C ASP A 218 1.19 0.59 40.42
N ALA A 219 0.13 1.08 39.77
CA ALA A 219 0.17 1.81 38.51
C ALA A 219 -0.92 2.89 38.50
N SER A 220 -0.94 3.76 37.48
CA SER A 220 -1.95 4.84 37.40
C SER A 220 -3.37 4.29 37.50
N LYS A 221 -4.19 4.91 38.36
CA LYS A 221 -5.60 4.52 38.58
C LYS A 221 -6.48 4.71 37.33
N GLU A 222 -6.01 5.50 36.37
CA GLU A 222 -6.69 5.77 35.09
C GLU A 222 -6.58 4.60 34.11
N LEU A 223 -5.67 3.65 34.35
CA LEU A 223 -5.56 2.44 33.54
C LEU A 223 -6.75 1.51 33.79
N THR A 224 -7.21 0.84 32.73
CA THR A 224 -8.22 -0.22 32.81
C THR A 224 -7.81 -1.28 33.83
N ARG A 225 -8.69 -1.53 34.81
CA ARG A 225 -8.49 -2.53 35.87
C ARG A 225 -9.32 -3.78 35.64
N ILE A 226 -8.67 -4.92 35.84
CA ILE A 226 -9.29 -6.24 35.73
C ILE A 226 -9.04 -7.07 37.00
N ASP A 227 -9.94 -8.01 37.25
CA ASP A 227 -9.72 -9.08 38.21
C ASP A 227 -9.07 -10.28 37.50
N LEU A 228 -7.82 -10.59 37.88
CA LEU A 228 -7.09 -11.74 37.35
C LEU A 228 -7.72 -13.07 37.77
N ALA A 229 -8.55 -13.13 38.81
CA ALA A 229 -9.22 -14.37 39.19
C ALA A 229 -10.32 -14.76 38.20
N THR A 230 -10.97 -13.79 37.57
CA THR A 230 -12.21 -14.02 36.78
C THR A 230 -12.09 -13.65 35.30
N HIS A 231 -11.19 -12.74 34.93
CA HIS A 231 -11.09 -12.26 33.55
C HIS A 231 -10.25 -13.18 32.65
N GLY A 232 -10.90 -14.01 31.82
CA GLY A 232 -10.20 -14.80 30.79
C GLY A 232 -9.33 -15.92 31.37
N GLU A 233 -9.78 -16.58 32.43
CA GLU A 233 -9.08 -17.55 33.29
C GLU A 233 -8.16 -18.57 32.59
N ARG A 234 -8.47 -18.96 31.34
CA ARG A 234 -7.75 -19.99 30.58
C ARG A 234 -6.76 -19.46 29.55
N TYR A 235 -6.71 -18.14 29.36
CA TYR A 235 -5.94 -17.51 28.30
C TYR A 235 -4.94 -16.49 28.88
N VAL A 236 -3.79 -16.38 28.23
CA VAL A 236 -2.91 -15.21 28.44
C VAL A 236 -3.49 -14.02 27.69
N CYS A 237 -3.27 -12.83 28.22
CA CYS A 237 -3.98 -11.61 27.80
C CYS A 237 -3.86 -11.35 26.29
N TRP A 238 -2.69 -11.63 25.69
CA TRP A 238 -2.47 -11.36 24.26
C TRP A 238 -3.22 -12.30 23.30
N GLN A 239 -3.86 -13.37 23.80
CA GLN A 239 -4.71 -14.23 22.98
C GLN A 239 -6.06 -13.58 22.64
N CYS A 240 -6.46 -12.56 23.40
CA CYS A 240 -7.69 -11.80 23.18
C CYS A 240 -7.45 -10.31 22.96
N HIS A 241 -6.37 -9.76 23.53
CA HIS A 241 -5.99 -8.36 23.39
C HIS A 241 -4.73 -8.23 22.55
N TYR A 242 -4.64 -7.20 21.71
CA TYR A 242 -3.46 -6.94 20.92
C TYR A 242 -2.83 -5.63 21.41
N PRO A 243 -1.79 -5.67 22.28
CA PRO A 243 -1.29 -4.46 22.96
C PRO A 243 -0.78 -3.36 22.02
N HIS A 244 -0.39 -3.74 20.80
CA HIS A 244 0.02 -2.81 19.77
C HIS A 244 -1.15 -2.12 19.07
N LEU A 245 -2.36 -2.68 19.09
CA LEU A 245 -3.51 -2.10 18.41
C LEU A 245 -4.17 -1.01 19.27
N PRO A 246 -4.67 0.08 18.65
CA PRO A 246 -5.50 1.07 19.34
C PRO A 246 -6.82 0.49 19.84
N GLU A 247 -7.22 -0.67 19.31
CA GLU A 247 -8.46 -1.34 19.62
C GLU A 247 -8.38 -2.08 20.97
N SER A 248 -8.94 -1.46 22.01
CA SER A 248 -9.86 -2.16 22.90
C SER A 248 -11.25 -1.60 22.61
N LYS A 249 -12.09 -2.38 21.93
CA LYS A 249 -13.52 -2.33 22.25
C LYS A 249 -13.73 -3.04 23.59
#